data_AF-A0A8T3KWV3-F1
#
_entry.id   AF-A0A8T3KWV3-F1
#
_cell.length_a   1.000
_cell.length_b   1.000
_cell.length_c   1.000
_cell.angle_alpha   90.00
_cell.angle_beta   90.00
_cell.angle_gamma   90.00
#
_symmetry.space_group_name_H-M   'P 1'
#
loop_
_entity.id
_entity.type
_entity.pdbx_description
1 polymer ?
#
loop_
_entity_poly.entity_id
_entity_poly.type
_entity_poly.pdbx_seq_one_letter_code
_entity_poly.pdbx_strand_id
1 'polypeptide(L)'
;MKDAHESETLLEFPCDFSIKAMGRAEPGFDLLVVEMIRNHVPDLHEGAVKSRSSKGGKWVSVTVTIQASSKAQLNAIYLDLTAHEKVVMAL
;
A
#
# COMPACT_ATOMS: atom_id res chain seq x y z
N MET A 1 24.98 11.76 17.33
CA MET A 1 23.94 12.49 16.58
C MET A 1 23.98 11.94 15.17
N LYS A 2 22.91 11.27 14.72
CA LYS A 2 22.85 10.63 13.41
C LYS A 2 21.55 11.11 12.75
N ASP A 3 21.75 12.07 11.87
CA ASP A 3 20.77 12.70 11.00
C ASP A 3 20.16 11.72 9.99
N ALA A 4 19.03 12.17 9.39
CA ALA A 4 18.18 11.56 8.35
C ALA A 4 17.14 10.55 8.89
N HIS A 5 15.85 10.86 8.99
CA HIS A 5 15.01 11.55 8.01
C HIS A 5 13.78 12.15 8.70
N GLU A 6 13.87 13.40 9.15
CA GLU A 6 12.68 14.24 9.27
C GLU A 6 12.27 14.66 7.86
N SER A 7 11.60 13.76 7.13
CA SER A 7 10.65 14.22 6.13
C SER A 7 9.36 14.61 6.86
N GLU A 8 9.46 15.61 7.73
CA GLU A 8 8.42 16.62 7.91
C GLU A 8 8.40 17.58 6.70
N THR A 9 8.60 17.04 5.50
CA THR A 9 8.15 17.72 4.29
C THR A 9 6.65 17.85 4.44
N LEU A 10 6.17 19.07 4.54
CA LEU A 10 4.79 19.49 4.36
C LEU A 10 4.15 18.62 3.26
N LEU A 11 3.49 17.52 3.63
CA LEU A 11 2.74 16.72 2.69
C LEU A 11 1.55 17.60 2.29
N GLU A 12 1.66 18.24 1.14
CA GLU A 12 0.55 19.01 0.57
C GLU A 12 -0.48 18.00 0.07
N PHE A 13 -1.54 17.84 0.85
CA PHE A 13 -2.66 16.99 0.50
C PHE A 13 -3.66 17.77 -0.36
N PRO A 14 -4.26 17.14 -1.39
CA PRO A 14 -4.10 15.74 -1.78
C PRO A 14 -2.79 15.46 -2.54
N CYS A 15 -2.15 14.33 -2.25
CA CYS A 15 -0.96 13.86 -2.98
C CYS A 15 -1.10 12.39 -3.42
N ASP A 16 -0.62 12.06 -4.61
CA ASP A 16 -0.56 10.68 -5.07
C ASP A 16 0.56 9.92 -4.35
N PHE A 17 0.20 8.84 -3.67
CA PHE A 17 1.10 7.99 -2.92
C PHE A 17 0.95 6.54 -3.38
N SER A 18 2.07 5.90 -3.72
CA SER A 18 2.07 4.49 -4.12
C SER A 18 2.44 3.60 -2.95
N ILE A 19 1.48 2.82 -2.45
CA ILE A 19 1.68 1.83 -1.39
C ILE A 19 1.97 0.49 -2.03
N LYS A 20 3.07 -0.16 -1.66
CA LYS A 20 3.46 -1.48 -2.15
C LYS A 20 3.33 -2.51 -1.04
N ALA A 21 2.35 -3.40 -1.17
CA ALA A 21 2.21 -4.59 -0.33
C ALA A 21 2.90 -5.79 -1.00
N MET A 22 3.69 -6.54 -0.24
CA MET A 22 4.22 -7.84 -0.64
C MET A 22 3.67 -8.92 0.27
N GLY A 23 3.20 -10.00 -0.35
CA GLY A 23 2.64 -11.15 0.35
C GLY A 23 2.91 -12.44 -0.39
N ARG A 24 2.38 -13.54 0.14
CA ARG A 24 2.42 -14.83 -0.54
C ARG A 24 1.65 -14.75 -1.85
N ALA A 25 2.17 -15.39 -2.89
CA ALA A 25 1.51 -15.49 -4.19
C ALA A 25 0.32 -16.46 -4.10
N GLU A 26 -0.75 -16.01 -3.46
CA GLU A 26 -2.02 -16.72 -3.38
C GLU A 26 -3.06 -16.04 -4.28
N PRO A 27 -3.93 -16.83 -4.93
CA PRO A 27 -5.02 -16.27 -5.73
C PRO A 27 -5.92 -15.40 -4.85
N GLY A 28 -6.18 -14.17 -5.30
CA GLY A 28 -6.99 -13.19 -4.58
C GLY A 28 -6.24 -12.32 -3.57
N PHE A 29 -4.90 -12.43 -3.48
CA PHE A 29 -4.12 -11.49 -2.64
C PHE A 29 -4.22 -10.05 -3.14
N ASP A 30 -4.18 -9.84 -4.45
CA ASP A 30 -4.38 -8.53 -5.06
C ASP A 30 -5.77 -7.97 -4.74
N LEU A 31 -6.83 -8.74 -4.93
CA LEU A 31 -8.19 -8.35 -4.57
C LEU A 31 -8.31 -7.97 -3.09
N LEU A 32 -7.72 -8.76 -2.20
CA LEU A 32 -7.74 -8.52 -0.76
C LEU A 32 -7.04 -7.21 -0.38
N VAL A 33 -5.87 -6.92 -0.96
CA VAL A 33 -5.16 -5.64 -0.77
C VAL A 33 -5.99 -4.48 -1.31
N VAL A 34 -6.64 -4.66 -2.46
CA VAL A 34 -7.51 -3.64 -3.06
C VAL A 34 -8.72 -3.35 -2.21
N GLU A 35 -9.41 -4.36 -1.67
CA GLU A 35 -10.56 -4.17 -0.80
C GLU A 35 -10.21 -3.39 0.47
N MET A 36 -9.09 -3.73 1.13
CA MET A 36 -8.59 -2.99 2.30
C MET A 36 -8.35 -1.52 1.96
N ILE A 37 -7.61 -1.26 0.88
CA ILE A 37 -7.28 0.10 0.49
C ILE A 37 -8.53 0.87 0.06
N ARG A 38 -9.47 0.22 -0.64
CA ARG A 38 -10.72 0.82 -1.08
C ARG A 38 -11.63 1.22 0.08
N ASN A 39 -11.58 0.51 1.20
CA ASN A 39 -12.29 0.90 2.42
C ASN A 39 -11.78 2.24 2.99
N HIS A 40 -10.51 2.57 2.77
CA HIS A 40 -9.92 3.84 3.20
C HIS A 40 -9.92 4.92 2.11
N VAL A 41 -9.89 4.50 0.84
CA VAL A 41 -9.82 5.36 -0.35
C VAL A 41 -10.88 4.91 -1.35
N PRO A 42 -12.14 5.36 -1.20
CA PRO A 42 -13.21 4.98 -2.12
C PRO A 42 -12.98 5.51 -3.54
N ASP A 43 -12.19 6.57 -3.70
CA ASP A 43 -11.80 7.19 -4.97
C ASP A 43 -10.63 6.48 -5.67
N LEU A 44 -10.35 5.22 -5.28
CA LEU A 44 -9.31 4.42 -5.92
C LEU A 44 -9.64 4.20 -7.40
N HIS A 45 -8.82 4.79 -8.27
CA HIS A 45 -9.01 4.68 -9.72
C HIS A 45 -8.82 3.24 -10.22
N GLU A 46 -9.66 2.83 -11.16
CA GLU A 46 -9.54 1.55 -11.85
C GLU A 46 -8.22 1.51 -12.64
N GLY A 47 -7.27 0.68 -12.19
CA GLY A 47 -5.92 0.59 -12.75
C GLY A 47 -4.82 1.22 -11.89
N ALA A 48 -5.16 1.81 -10.76
CA ALA A 48 -4.17 2.26 -9.77
C ALA A 48 -3.44 1.09 -9.08
N VAL A 49 -3.95 -0.13 -9.28
CA VAL A 49 -3.45 -1.37 -8.71
C VAL A 49 -2.61 -2.10 -9.75
N LYS A 50 -1.38 -2.45 -9.39
CA LYS A 50 -0.46 -3.26 -10.18
C LYS A 50 0.02 -4.44 -9.36
N SER A 51 -0.47 -5.63 -9.70
CA SER A 51 0.04 -6.88 -9.16
C SER A 51 1.16 -7.41 -10.05
N ARG A 52 2.25 -7.84 -9.40
CA ARG A 52 3.40 -8.46 -10.07
C ARG A 52 3.84 -9.66 -9.27
N SER A 53 3.77 -10.83 -9.90
CA SER A 53 4.31 -12.06 -9.36
C SER A 53 5.83 -12.03 -9.41
N SER A 54 6.46 -12.51 -8.33
CA SER A 54 7.91 -12.65 -8.25
C SER A 54 8.39 -13.80 -9.13
N LYS A 55 9.64 -13.73 -9.60
CA LYS A 55 10.27 -14.75 -10.48
C LYS A 55 10.19 -16.18 -9.94
N GLY A 56 10.12 -16.34 -8.62
CA GLY A 56 10.05 -17.66 -7.97
C GLY A 56 8.62 -18.16 -7.71
N GLY A 57 7.57 -17.42 -8.10
CA GLY A 57 6.17 -17.83 -7.90
C GLY A 57 5.71 -17.93 -6.44
N LYS A 58 6.60 -17.67 -5.46
CA LYS A 58 6.28 -17.74 -4.02
C LYS A 58 5.69 -16.45 -3.45
N TRP A 59 6.01 -15.33 -4.08
CA TRP A 59 5.68 -13.98 -3.59
C TRP A 59 5.00 -13.16 -4.68
N VAL A 60 4.08 -12.30 -4.29
CA VAL A 60 3.44 -11.32 -5.15
C VAL A 60 3.62 -9.94 -4.53
N SER A 61 3.95 -8.96 -5.36
CA SER A 61 3.99 -7.55 -4.98
C SER A 61 2.81 -6.84 -5.63
N VAL A 62 1.99 -6.19 -4.82
CA VAL A 62 0.85 -5.38 -5.25
C VAL A 62 1.19 -3.94 -4.93
N THR A 63 1.32 -3.11 -5.96
CA THR A 63 1.48 -1.66 -5.83
C THR A 63 0.15 -1.01 -6.08
N VAL A 64 -0.30 -0.16 -5.16
CA VAL A 64 -1.56 0.57 -5.26
C VAL A 64 -1.27 2.05 -5.11
N THR A 65 -1.58 2.81 -6.16
CA THR A 65 -1.51 4.26 -6.13
C THR A 65 -2.81 4.82 -5.56
N ILE A 66 -2.71 5.67 -4.54
CA ILE A 66 -3.87 6.32 -3.94
C ILE A 66 -3.65 7.81 -3.82
N GLN A 67 -4.74 8.57 -3.84
CA GLN A 67 -4.71 9.97 -3.49
C GLN A 67 -4.79 10.11 -1.96
N ALA A 68 -3.64 10.20 -1.31
CA ALA A 68 -3.58 10.44 0.12
C ALA A 68 -4.14 11.82 0.42
N SER A 69 -5.13 11.88 1.31
CA SER A 69 -5.70 13.14 1.80
C SER A 69 -5.13 13.54 3.16
N SER A 70 -4.51 12.60 3.87
CA SER A 70 -3.80 12.86 5.13
C SER A 70 -2.79 11.76 5.48
N LYS A 71 -1.81 12.09 6.31
CA LYS A 71 -0.86 11.11 6.86
C LYS A 71 -1.56 10.05 7.72
N ALA A 72 -2.64 10.42 8.40
CA ALA A 72 -3.44 9.49 9.21
C ALA A 72 -4.12 8.41 8.35
N GLN A 73 -4.63 8.78 7.17
CA GLN A 73 -5.21 7.84 6.21
C GLN A 73 -4.15 6.83 5.72
N LEU A 74 -2.96 7.31 5.33
CA LEU A 74 -1.85 6.44 4.96
C LEU A 74 -1.49 5.47 6.08
N ASN A 75 -1.32 5.98 7.30
CA ASN A 75 -0.94 5.17 8.44
C ASN A 75 -1.99 4.10 8.78
N ALA A 76 -3.28 4.43 8.67
CA ALA A 76 -4.36 3.46 8.83
C ALA A 76 -4.27 2.33 7.79
N ILE A 77 -3.99 2.66 6.53
CA ILE A 77 -3.82 1.66 5.45
C ILE A 77 -2.60 0.77 5.73
N TYR A 78 -1.45 1.36 6.09
CA TYR A 78 -0.26 0.56 6.43
C TYR A 78 -0.52 -0.36 7.62
N LEU A 79 -1.25 0.12 8.63
CA LEU A 79 -1.58 -0.65 9.82
C LEU A 79 -2.53 -1.80 9.49
N ASP A 80 -3.55 -1.58 8.66
CA ASP A 80 -4.50 -2.62 8.23
C ASP A 80 -3.80 -3.68 7.36
N LEU A 81 -2.97 -3.23 6.41
CA LEU A 81 -2.15 -4.13 5.59
C LEU A 81 -1.20 -4.96 6.46
N THR A 82 -0.42 -4.34 7.34
CA THR A 82 0.55 -5.05 8.19
C THR A 82 -0.08 -5.89 9.29
N ALA A 83 -1.32 -5.57 9.71
CA ALA A 83 -2.10 -6.41 10.61
C ALA A 83 -2.58 -7.70 9.94
N HIS A 84 -2.66 -7.73 8.62
CA HIS A 84 -3.13 -8.90 7.89
C HIS A 84 -2.03 -9.94 7.72
N GLU A 85 -2.28 -11.17 8.20
CA GLU A 85 -1.34 -12.31 8.19
C GLU A 85 -0.73 -12.67 6.81
N LYS A 86 -1.44 -12.31 5.73
CA LYS A 86 -1.00 -12.56 4.35
C LYS A 86 0.02 -11.55 3.84
N VAL A 87 0.08 -10.36 4.44
CA VAL A 87 1.02 -9.30 4.07
C VAL A 87 2.31 -9.52 4.85
N VAL A 88 3.40 -9.72 4.11
CA VAL A 88 4.73 -9.91 4.70
C VAL A 88 5.45 -8.58 4.86
N MET A 89 5.20 -7.64 3.95
CA MET A 89 5.84 -6.33 3.96
C MET A 89 4.96 -5.29 3.27
N ALA A 90 4.90 -4.08 3.82
CA ALA A 90 4.31 -2.92 3.17
C ALA A 90 5.36 -1.78 3.10
N LEU A 91 5.40 -1.07 1.97
CA LEU A 91 6.35 0.00 1.64
C LEU A 91 5.64 1.17 1.00
#